data_AF-A0L6C5-F1
#
_entry.id   AF-A0L6C5-F1
#
_cell.length_a   1.000
_cell.length_b   1.000
_cell.length_c   1.000
_cell.angle_alpha   90.00
_cell.angle_beta   90.00
_cell.angle_gamma   90.00
#
_symmetry.space_group_name_H-M   'P 1'
#
loop_
_entity.id
_entity.type
_entity.pdbx_description
1 polymer ?
#
loop_
_entity_poly.entity_id
_entity_poly.type
_entity_poly.pdbx_seq_one_letter_code
_entity_poly.pdbx_strand_id
1 'polypeptide(L)'
;MSSVRCPVCGGRPARIYKCNSCNEVRCGQDSCTGSLSGVKGWASAGSQCRNCTHGRYMAISFFSSDMETILREHAHTRKVRDGR
;
A
#
# COMPACT_ATOMS: atom_id res chain seq x y z
N MET A 1 10.14 18.15 -4.77
CA MET A 1 9.97 16.81 -4.18
C MET A 1 8.58 16.30 -4.55
N SER A 2 8.47 15.31 -5.43
CA SER A 2 7.20 14.74 -5.85
C SER A 2 6.54 14.04 -4.66
N SER A 3 5.39 14.57 -4.21
CA SER A 3 4.57 13.94 -3.18
C SER A 3 4.10 12.58 -3.69
N VAL A 4 4.74 11.49 -3.25
CA VAL A 4 4.42 10.13 -3.72
C VAL A 4 3.01 9.77 -3.24
N ARG A 5 2.05 9.77 -4.17
CA ARG A 5 0.68 9.35 -3.90
C ARG A 5 0.63 7.87 -3.56
N CYS A 6 -0.37 7.48 -2.77
CA CYS A 6 -0.71 6.09 -2.52
C CYS A 6 -0.87 5.33 -3.85
N PRO A 7 -0.02 4.34 -4.22
CA PRO A 7 -0.17 3.64 -5.50
C PRO A 7 -1.38 2.71 -5.51
N VAL A 8 -1.83 2.25 -4.33
CA VAL A 8 -2.97 1.33 -4.17
C VAL A 8 -4.32 2.04 -4.34
N CYS A 9 -4.45 3.23 -3.76
CA CYS A 9 -5.70 3.96 -3.58
C CYS A 9 -5.74 5.34 -4.24
N GLY A 10 -4.59 5.84 -4.68
CA GLY A 10 -4.47 7.15 -5.32
C GLY A 10 -4.70 8.36 -4.43
N GLY A 11 -4.84 8.16 -3.13
CA GLY A 11 -5.06 9.23 -2.15
C GLY A 11 -3.85 10.14 -1.98
N ARG A 12 -3.88 10.93 -0.89
CA ARG A 12 -2.83 11.88 -0.51
C ARG A 12 -1.43 11.22 -0.46
N PRO A 13 -0.33 11.97 -0.42
CA PRO A 13 0.95 11.39 -0.09
C PRO A 13 0.86 10.66 1.25
N ALA A 14 1.19 9.38 1.24
CA ALA A 14 1.18 8.54 2.43
C ALA A 14 2.35 7.60 2.44
N ARG A 15 2.83 7.31 3.66
CA ARG A 15 3.78 6.22 3.90
C ARG A 15 3.17 4.91 3.39
N ILE A 16 4.00 4.12 2.71
CA ILE A 16 3.64 2.81 2.20
C ILE A 16 4.08 1.76 3.21
N TYR A 17 3.22 0.77 3.40
CA TYR A 17 3.44 -0.36 4.28
C TYR A 17 3.17 -1.67 3.54
N LYS A 18 4.00 -2.68 3.78
CA LYS A 18 3.85 -4.03 3.20
C LYS A 18 3.76 -5.06 4.31
N CYS A 19 2.79 -5.97 4.21
CA CYS A 19 2.68 -7.09 5.12
C CYS A 19 3.82 -8.08 4.88
N ASN A 20 4.52 -8.47 5.94
CA ASN A 20 5.61 -9.46 5.87
C ASN A 20 5.14 -10.91 5.67
N SER A 21 3.83 -11.18 5.74
CA SER A 21 3.27 -12.53 5.64
C SER A 21 2.56 -12.75 4.29
N CYS A 22 1.60 -11.88 3.94
CA CYS A 22 0.79 -12.04 2.73
C CYS A 22 1.12 -11.02 1.62
N ASN A 23 2.21 -10.25 1.76
CA ASN A 23 2.64 -9.23 0.81
C ASN A 23 1.60 -8.13 0.48
N GLU A 24 0.53 -7.98 1.28
CA GLU A 24 -0.44 -6.90 1.08
C GLU A 24 0.25 -5.54 1.24
N VAL A 25 0.02 -4.65 0.28
CA VAL A 25 0.48 -3.26 0.31
C VAL A 25 -0.66 -2.36 0.75
N ARG A 26 -0.40 -1.50 1.73
CA ARG A 26 -1.31 -0.47 2.22
C ARG A 26 -0.61 0.88 2.31
N CYS A 27 -1.40 1.93 2.27
CA CYS A 27 -0.92 3.27 2.59
C CYS A 27 -1.49 3.70 3.93
N GLY A 28 -0.74 4.52 4.67
CA GLY A 28 -1.15 5.08 5.96
C GLY A 28 -2.25 6.12 5.81
N GLN A 29 -3.41 5.70 5.34
CA GLN A 29 -4.62 6.48 5.18
C GLN A 29 -5.79 5.60 5.55
N ASP A 30 -6.74 6.18 6.27
CA ASP A 30 -7.91 5.44 6.70
C ASP A 30 -8.83 5.06 5.53
N SER A 31 -8.90 5.89 4.50
CA SER A 31 -9.71 5.64 3.31
C SER A 31 -9.14 4.56 2.37
N CYS A 32 -7.93 4.07 2.60
CA CYS A 32 -7.27 3.07 1.75
C CYS A 32 -7.73 1.65 2.12
N THR A 33 -8.13 0.86 1.11
CA THR A 33 -8.59 -0.53 1.30
C THR A 33 -7.47 -1.58 1.26
N GLY A 34 -6.22 -1.16 1.01
CA GLY A 34 -5.11 -2.06 0.72
C GLY A 34 -5.22 -2.74 -0.64
N SER A 35 -4.14 -3.39 -1.07
CA SER A 35 -4.06 -4.03 -2.39
C SER A 35 -4.86 -5.33 -2.49
N LEU A 36 -5.15 -5.98 -1.35
CA LEU A 36 -5.77 -7.31 -1.30
C LEU A 36 -7.07 -7.39 -0.48
N SER A 37 -7.29 -6.50 0.51
CA SER A 37 -8.31 -6.72 1.55
C SER A 37 -9.68 -6.12 1.27
N GLY A 38 -9.81 -5.07 0.46
CA GLY A 38 -11.08 -4.35 0.25
C GLY A 38 -11.62 -3.61 1.50
N VAL A 39 -11.11 -3.92 2.69
CA VAL A 39 -11.49 -3.31 3.98
C VAL A 39 -10.76 -1.99 4.17
N LYS A 40 -11.48 -0.90 4.42
CA LYS A 40 -10.87 0.40 4.74
C LYS A 40 -10.16 0.37 6.09
N GLY A 41 -9.13 1.20 6.22
CA GLY A 41 -8.66 1.62 7.52
C GLY A 41 -7.17 1.88 7.58
N TRP A 42 -6.77 2.63 8.62
CA TRP A 42 -5.38 3.02 8.84
C TRP A 42 -4.42 1.82 8.92
N ALA A 43 -3.20 2.01 8.41
CA ALA A 43 -2.07 1.08 8.54
C ALA A 43 -0.85 1.84 9.05
N SER A 44 -0.10 1.23 9.97
CA SER A 44 1.13 1.78 10.55
C SER A 44 2.21 0.71 10.67
N ALA A 45 3.46 1.15 10.86
CA ALA A 45 4.57 0.22 11.07
C ALA A 45 4.32 -0.62 12.32
N GLY A 46 4.46 -1.95 12.20
CA GLY A 46 4.24 -2.90 13.28
C GLY A 46 2.77 -3.26 13.54
N SER A 47 1.80 -2.57 12.92
CA SER A 47 0.39 -2.92 13.11
C SER A 47 0.05 -4.24 12.42
N GLN A 48 -0.94 -4.96 12.97
CA GLN A 48 -1.39 -6.23 12.42
C GLN A 48 -1.95 -6.06 11.00
N CYS A 49 -1.65 -7.01 10.12
CA CYS A 49 -2.16 -7.03 8.76
C CYS A 49 -3.67 -7.25 8.77
N ARG A 50 -4.42 -6.39 8.08
CA ARG A 50 -5.87 -6.48 8.01
C ARG A 50 -6.37 -7.51 7.00
N ASN A 51 -5.55 -7.88 6.01
CA ASN A 51 -5.89 -8.94 5.07
C ASN A 51 -5.73 -10.34 5.69
N CYS A 52 -4.52 -10.69 6.13
CA CYS A 52 -4.25 -12.04 6.62
C CYS A 52 -4.37 -12.20 8.12
N THR A 53 -4.43 -11.10 8.90
CA THR A 53 -4.49 -11.07 10.37
C THR A 53 -3.30 -11.73 11.10
N HIS A 54 -2.44 -12.49 10.42
CA HIS A 54 -1.28 -13.15 11.04
C HIS A 54 0.02 -12.37 10.83
N GLY A 55 0.12 -11.56 9.77
CA GLY A 55 1.30 -10.75 9.48
C GLY A 55 1.30 -9.39 10.16
N ARG A 56 2.41 -8.67 10.04
CA ARG A 56 2.54 -7.26 10.44
C ARG A 56 2.95 -6.40 9.26
N TYR A 57 2.46 -5.17 9.25
CA TYR A 57 2.84 -4.17 8.27
C TYR A 57 4.21 -3.59 8.59
N MET A 58 5.14 -3.71 7.65
CA MET A 58 6.46 -3.09 7.71
C MET A 58 6.42 -1.78 6.92
N ALA A 59 6.96 -0.71 7.49
CA ALA A 59 7.13 0.55 6.76
C ALA A 59 8.20 0.37 5.69
N ILE A 60 7.88 0.81 4.48
CA ILE A 60 8.82 0.80 3.38
C ILE A 60 9.48 2.17 3.30
N SER A 61 10.81 2.17 3.41
CA SER A 61 11.61 3.36 3.21
C SER A 61 11.49 3.83 1.76
N PHE A 62 11.29 5.13 1.55
CA PHE A 62 11.18 5.73 0.21
C PHE A 62 12.42 5.49 -0.67
N PHE A 63 13.57 5.21 -0.06
CA PHE A 63 14.83 4.93 -0.74
C PHE A 63 15.12 3.44 -0.96
N SER A 64 14.20 2.56 -0.56
CA SER A 64 14.37 1.11 -0.77
C SER A 64 13.98 0.72 -2.19
N SER A 65 14.67 -0.25 -2.76
CA SER A 65 14.34 -0.84 -4.06
C SER A 65 12.92 -1.42 -4.08
N ASP A 66 12.42 -1.90 -2.93
CA ASP A 66 11.04 -2.34 -2.74
C ASP A 66 10.01 -1.26 -3.06
N MET A 67 10.33 0.02 -2.78
CA MET A 67 9.43 1.14 -3.10
C MET A 67 9.23 1.27 -4.61
N GLU A 68 10.30 1.15 -5.40
CA GLU A 68 10.20 1.24 -6.85
C GLU A 68 9.37 0.09 -7.42
N THR A 69 9.60 -1.13 -6.95
CA THR A 69 8.83 -2.32 -7.33
C THR A 69 7.34 -2.13 -7.04
N ILE A 70 6.99 -1.70 -5.82
CA ILE A 70 5.60 -1.48 -5.42
C ILE A 70 4.93 -0.38 -6.23
N LEU A 71 5.65 0.72 -6.50
CA LEU A 71 5.16 1.78 -7.35
C LEU A 71 4.89 1.26 -8.76
N ARG A 72 5.77 0.44 -9.35
CA ARG A 72 5.53 -0.17 -10.67
C ARG A 72 4.33 -1.11 -10.63
N GLU A 73 4.31 -2.10 -9.73
CA GLU A 73 3.24 -3.11 -9.65
C GLU A 73 1.85 -2.49 -9.43
N HIS A 74 1.76 -1.48 -8.54
CA HIS A 74 0.50 -0.88 -8.17
C HIS A 74 0.11 0.39 -8.96
N ALA A 75 1.06 1.08 -9.60
CA ALA A 75 0.71 2.15 -10.54
C ALA A 75 0.07 1.60 -11.83
N HIS A 76 0.50 0.42 -12.29
CA HIS A 76 -0.03 -0.22 -13.50
C HIS A 76 -1.45 -0.79 -13.32
N THR A 77 -1.81 -1.26 -12.13
CA THR A 77 -3.16 -1.79 -11.84
C THR A 77 -4.27 -0.73 -11.95
N ARG A 78 -3.92 0.57 -11.99
CA ARG A 78 -4.89 1.65 -12.26
C ARG A 78 -5.17 1.90 -13.74
N LYS A 79 -4.18 1.72 -14.63
CA LYS A 79 -4.44 1.86 -16.08
C LYS A 79 -5.43 0.81 -16.60
N VAL A 80 -5.50 -0.36 -15.96
CA VAL A 80 -6.41 -1.44 -16.37
C VAL A 80 -7.81 -1.28 -15.79
N ARG A 81 -7.96 -0.60 -14.64
CA ARG A 81 -9.25 -0.54 -13.92
C ARG A 81 -10.09 0.71 -14.24
N ASP A 82 -9.50 1.73 -14.87
CA ASP A 82 -10.20 2.95 -15.33
C ASP A 82 -10.61 2.88 -16.82
N GLY A 83 -10.40 1.72 -17.46
CA GLY A 83 -10.67 1.49 -18.88
C GLY A 83 -11.86 0.57 -19.16
N ARG A 84 -12.88 0.56 -18.31
CA ARG A 84 -14.12 -0.19 -18.55
C ARG A 84 -15.35 0.57 -18.10
#